data_AF-A0A7S2PUB9-F1
#
_entry.id   AF-A0A7S2PUB9-F1
#
_cell.length_a   1.000
_cell.length_b   1.000
_cell.length_c   1.000
_cell.angle_alpha   90.00
_cell.angle_beta   90.00
_cell.angle_gamma   90.00
#
_symmetry.space_group_name_H-M   'P 1'
#
loop_
_entity.id
_entity.type
_entity.pdbx_description
1 polymer ?
#
loop_
_entity_poly.entity_id
_entity_poly.type
_entity_poly.pdbx_seq_one_letter_code
_entity_poly.pdbx_strand_id
1 'polypeptide(L)'
;QPPTEPSYKCFADRNELKNVVNRYVRDGCGAFTLCNTIIIEIYGWPMREWCVDDVTNMASLFEGLDTFDEDISGWKVGQVTDMSWMFYGASSFNKDLSMWNTSSVTTMQAMLYKASSFDGNISS
;
A
#
# COMPACT_ATOMS: atom_id res chain seq x y z
N GLN A 1 5.70 -24.26 -22.44
CA GLN A 1 5.98 -23.55 -21.17
C GLN A 1 4.82 -22.60 -20.93
N PRO A 2 4.29 -22.48 -19.70
CA PRO A 2 3.41 -21.36 -19.39
C PRO A 2 4.17 -20.05 -19.64
N PRO A 3 3.48 -18.96 -20.06
CA PRO A 3 4.11 -17.68 -20.25
C PRO A 3 4.83 -17.27 -18.95
N THR A 4 6.08 -16.82 -19.07
CA THR A 4 6.81 -16.24 -17.95
C THR A 4 6.11 -14.93 -17.59
N GLU A 5 5.41 -14.91 -16.47
CA GLU A 5 4.87 -13.67 -15.88
C GLU A 5 5.97 -12.61 -15.81
N PRO A 6 5.66 -11.31 -16.04
CA PRO A 6 6.62 -10.25 -15.83
C PRO A 6 7.15 -10.29 -14.38
N SER A 7 8.47 -10.34 -14.22
CA SER A 7 9.08 -10.18 -12.89
C SER A 7 9.04 -8.70 -12.51
N TYR A 8 8.03 -8.29 -11.74
CA TYR A 8 7.97 -6.94 -11.19
C TYR A 8 9.03 -6.74 -10.11
N LYS A 9 9.52 -5.51 -10.00
CA LYS A 9 10.49 -5.09 -9.00
C LYS A 9 9.83 -4.98 -7.62
N CYS A 10 10.47 -5.53 -6.59
CA CYS A 10 10.08 -5.28 -5.20
C CYS A 10 10.55 -3.90 -4.72
N PHE A 11 9.76 -3.28 -3.86
CA PHE A 11 10.13 -2.03 -3.19
C PHE A 11 11.25 -2.29 -2.19
N ALA A 12 12.35 -1.54 -2.32
CA ALA A 12 13.53 -1.71 -1.46
C ALA A 12 13.31 -1.16 -0.04
N ASP A 13 12.52 -0.10 0.09
CA ASP A 13 12.25 0.55 1.37
C ASP A 13 10.96 1.38 1.35
N ARG A 14 10.63 1.90 2.54
CA ARG A 14 9.49 2.78 2.81
C ARG A 14 9.45 4.04 1.94
N ASN A 15 10.61 4.63 1.66
CA ASN A 15 10.69 5.89 0.92
C ASN A 15 10.43 5.67 -0.56
N GLU A 16 10.97 4.59 -1.13
CA GLU A 16 10.66 4.18 -2.49
C GLU A 16 9.16 3.92 -2.64
N LEU A 17 8.58 3.12 -1.73
CA LEU A 17 7.15 2.82 -1.74
C LEU A 17 6.29 4.09 -1.62
N LYS A 18 6.58 4.96 -0.64
CA LYS A 18 5.84 6.23 -0.44
C LYS A 18 5.90 7.12 -1.68
N ASN A 19 7.08 7.24 -2.30
CA ASN A 19 7.25 8.07 -3.49
C ASN A 19 6.43 7.56 -4.66
N VAL A 20 6.37 6.24 -4.86
CA VAL A 20 5.61 5.64 -5.95
C VAL A 20 4.10 5.68 -5.67
N VAL A 21 3.65 5.44 -4.43
CA VAL A 21 2.26 5.64 -3.99
C VAL A 21 1.81 7.08 -4.29
N ASN A 22 2.58 8.08 -3.86
CA ASN A 22 2.23 9.49 -4.08
C ASN A 22 2.11 9.83 -5.57
N ARG A 23 3.00 9.28 -6.40
CA ARG A 23 2.93 9.45 -7.86
C ARG A 23 1.71 8.75 -8.44
N TYR A 24 1.44 7.52 -8.03
CA TYR A 24 0.29 6.73 -8.47
C TYR A 24 -1.03 7.47 -8.20
N VAL A 25 -1.20 7.98 -6.98
CA VAL A 25 -2.40 8.75 -6.58
C VAL A 25 -2.50 10.06 -7.35
N ARG A 26 -1.41 10.83 -7.42
CA ARG A 26 -1.37 12.10 -8.16
C ARG A 26 -1.68 11.93 -9.65
N ASP A 27 -1.20 10.86 -10.26
CA ASP A 27 -1.37 10.58 -11.68
C ASP A 27 -2.75 9.93 -11.98
N GLY A 28 -3.61 9.75 -10.96
CA GLY A 28 -4.97 9.22 -11.11
C GLY A 28 -5.01 7.76 -11.57
N CYS A 29 -3.99 6.99 -11.22
CA CYS A 29 -3.77 5.66 -11.74
C CYS A 29 -4.94 4.69 -11.47
N GLY A 30 -5.68 4.84 -10.38
CA GLY A 30 -6.83 4.01 -9.99
C GLY A 30 -8.01 3.93 -10.98
N ALA A 31 -8.07 4.83 -11.96
CA ALA A 31 -9.21 4.95 -12.90
C ALA A 31 -8.92 4.46 -14.33
N PHE A 32 -7.92 3.59 -14.53
CA PHE A 32 -7.51 2.98 -15.82
C PHE A 32 -7.11 3.94 -16.97
N THR A 33 -7.22 5.26 -16.82
CA THR A 33 -7.22 6.15 -18.00
C THR A 33 -5.92 6.92 -18.24
N LEU A 34 -5.02 7.09 -17.26
CA LEU A 34 -3.79 7.89 -17.44
C LEU A 34 -2.58 7.42 -16.61
N CYS A 35 -2.60 6.19 -16.09
CA CYS A 35 -1.49 5.76 -15.26
C CYS A 35 -0.18 5.74 -16.06
N ASN A 36 0.86 6.36 -15.51
CA ASN A 36 2.18 6.35 -16.12
C ASN A 36 2.66 4.91 -16.33
N THR A 37 2.89 4.52 -17.59
CA THR A 37 3.28 3.16 -17.99
C THR A 37 4.52 2.67 -17.23
N ILE A 38 5.43 3.57 -16.85
CA ILE A 38 6.66 3.23 -16.12
C ILE A 38 6.37 2.62 -14.75
N ILE A 39 5.35 3.09 -14.01
CA ILE A 39 5.02 2.51 -12.69
C ILE A 39 4.51 1.08 -12.87
N ILE A 40 3.66 0.86 -13.87
CA ILE A 40 3.07 -0.46 -14.16
C ILE A 40 4.14 -1.43 -14.67
N GLU A 41 5.04 -0.98 -15.54
CA GLU A 41 6.14 -1.80 -16.07
C GLU A 41 7.13 -2.22 -14.98
N ILE A 42 7.39 -1.34 -14.00
CA ILE A 42 8.36 -1.62 -12.93
C ILE A 42 7.71 -2.40 -11.78
N TYR A 43 6.57 -1.95 -11.26
CA TYR A 43 5.98 -2.43 -10.01
C TYR A 43 4.70 -3.26 -10.18
N GLY A 44 4.11 -3.25 -11.37
CA GLY A 44 2.91 -4.03 -11.69
C GLY A 44 1.60 -3.28 -11.49
N TRP A 45 0.52 -3.95 -11.91
CA TRP A 45 -0.87 -3.50 -11.81
C TRP A 45 -1.80 -4.71 -11.60
N PRO A 46 -2.85 -4.63 -10.77
CA PRO A 46 -3.21 -3.50 -9.89
C PRO A 46 -2.28 -3.38 -8.66
N MET A 47 -2.44 -2.31 -7.86
CA MET A 47 -1.56 -2.02 -6.70
C MET A 47 -1.49 -3.17 -5.68
N ARG A 48 -2.53 -4.00 -5.57
CA ARG A 48 -2.53 -5.20 -4.73
C ARG A 48 -1.44 -6.23 -5.08
N GLU A 49 -0.92 -6.20 -6.32
CA GLU A 49 0.12 -7.11 -6.82
C GLU A 49 1.54 -6.57 -6.55
N TRP A 50 1.67 -5.38 -5.96
CA TRP A 50 2.97 -4.79 -5.66
C TRP A 50 3.74 -5.62 -4.64
N CYS A 51 5.01 -5.92 -4.96
CA CYS A 51 5.90 -6.63 -4.05
C CYS A 51 6.48 -5.69 -2.99
N VAL A 52 6.06 -5.86 -1.74
CA VAL A 52 6.51 -5.10 -0.57
C VAL A 52 7.29 -5.94 0.44
N ASP A 53 7.72 -7.14 0.03
CA ASP A 53 8.28 -8.18 0.90
C ASP A 53 9.52 -7.71 1.70
N ASP A 54 10.29 -6.76 1.15
CA ASP A 54 11.52 -6.21 1.76
C ASP A 54 11.27 -4.95 2.63
N VAL A 55 10.05 -4.42 2.63
CA VAL A 55 9.71 -3.19 3.36
C VAL A 55 9.41 -3.51 4.82
N THR A 56 10.26 -3.03 5.73
CA THR A 56 10.12 -3.27 7.19
C THR A 56 9.46 -2.12 7.96
N ASN A 57 9.34 -0.94 7.34
CA ASN A 57 8.69 0.24 7.88
C ASN A 57 7.63 0.73 6.87
N MET A 58 6.40 0.92 7.31
CA MET A 58 5.30 1.48 6.50
C MET A 58 4.69 2.73 7.15
N ALA A 59 5.44 3.39 8.03
CA ALA A 59 4.96 4.56 8.75
C ALA A 59 4.57 5.68 7.78
N SER A 60 3.43 6.33 8.05
CA SER A 60 2.90 7.44 7.25
C SER A 60 2.72 7.15 5.75
N LEU A 61 2.59 5.88 5.33
CA LEU A 61 2.62 5.52 3.91
C LEU A 61 1.47 6.15 3.10
N PHE A 62 0.31 6.32 3.71
CA PHE A 62 -0.87 6.95 3.12
C PHE A 62 -1.31 8.19 3.89
N GLU A 63 -0.45 8.73 4.77
CA GLU A 63 -0.73 9.94 5.54
C GLU A 63 -1.15 11.09 4.62
N GLY A 64 -2.33 11.65 4.91
CA GLY A 64 -2.93 12.80 4.20
C GLY A 64 -3.42 12.52 2.77
N LEU A 65 -3.43 11.25 2.32
CA LEU A 65 -4.00 10.89 1.02
C LEU A 65 -5.51 10.70 1.15
N ASP A 66 -6.23 11.82 1.18
CA ASP A 66 -7.67 11.91 1.41
C ASP A 66 -8.52 11.10 0.41
N THR A 67 -8.09 10.98 -0.85
CA THR A 67 -8.76 10.21 -1.90
C THR A 67 -8.24 8.78 -2.09
N PHE A 68 -7.28 8.33 -1.28
CA PHE A 68 -6.72 6.98 -1.44
C PHE A 68 -7.73 5.91 -1.00
N ASP A 69 -8.09 5.02 -1.93
CA ASP A 69 -8.98 3.88 -1.70
C ASP A 69 -8.65 2.71 -2.65
N GLU A 70 -7.35 2.43 -2.81
CA GLU A 70 -6.87 1.33 -3.67
C GLU A 70 -6.83 0.00 -2.92
N ASP A 71 -7.08 -1.09 -3.62
CA ASP A 71 -6.92 -2.44 -3.05
C ASP A 71 -5.43 -2.75 -2.82
N ILE A 72 -5.10 -3.01 -1.55
CA ILE A 72 -3.76 -3.40 -1.06
C ILE A 72 -3.82 -4.70 -0.23
N SER A 73 -4.95 -5.42 -0.30
CA SER A 73 -5.18 -6.63 0.51
C SER A 73 -4.21 -7.77 0.18
N GLY A 74 -3.60 -7.75 -1.01
CA GLY A 74 -2.58 -8.71 -1.46
C GLY A 74 -1.16 -8.47 -0.93
N TRP A 75 -0.90 -7.37 -0.24
CA TRP A 75 0.44 -7.04 0.25
C TRP A 75 0.94 -8.01 1.34
N LYS A 76 2.15 -8.53 1.18
CA LYS A 76 2.80 -9.38 2.20
C LYS A 76 3.54 -8.55 3.23
N VAL A 77 2.84 -8.13 4.28
CA VAL A 77 3.38 -7.25 5.33
C VAL A 77 4.09 -7.97 6.49
N GLY A 78 4.42 -9.27 6.34
CA GLY A 78 4.93 -10.11 7.44
C GLY A 78 6.29 -9.68 8.02
N GLN A 79 7.07 -8.86 7.31
CA GLN A 79 8.33 -8.30 7.80
C GLN A 79 8.18 -6.87 8.37
N VAL A 80 6.99 -6.28 8.30
CA VAL A 80 6.75 -4.91 8.76
C VAL A 80 6.76 -4.87 10.28
N THR A 81 7.50 -3.91 10.83
CA THR A 81 7.66 -3.69 12.28
C THR A 81 7.02 -2.38 12.76
N ASP A 82 6.78 -1.44 11.85
CA ASP A 82 6.21 -0.11 12.14
C ASP A 82 5.18 0.29 11.08
N MET A 83 3.94 0.52 11.54
CA MET A 83 2.80 1.02 10.75
C MET A 83 2.23 2.32 11.35
N SER A 84 3.03 3.05 12.15
CA SER A 84 2.59 4.30 12.77
C SER A 84 2.10 5.32 11.73
N TRP A 85 0.95 5.94 12.00
CA TRP A 85 0.36 6.98 11.14
C TRP A 85 0.05 6.55 9.70
N MET A 86 0.10 5.24 9.37
CA MET A 86 0.06 4.75 7.99
C MET A 86 -1.14 5.26 7.19
N PHE A 87 -2.34 5.29 7.78
CA PHE A 87 -3.57 5.81 7.16
C PHE A 87 -4.06 7.11 7.83
N TYR A 88 -3.18 7.85 8.52
CA TYR A 88 -3.58 9.07 9.20
C TYR A 88 -4.18 10.07 8.20
N GLY A 89 -5.45 10.43 8.39
CA GLY A 89 -6.16 11.34 7.50
C GLY A 89 -6.44 10.80 6.09
N ALA A 90 -6.25 9.50 5.82
CA ALA A 90 -6.68 8.85 4.56
C ALA A 90 -8.21 8.62 4.59
N SER A 91 -8.98 9.71 4.48
CA SER A 91 -10.40 9.72 4.83
C SER A 91 -11.29 8.84 3.95
N SER A 92 -10.90 8.55 2.72
CA SER A 92 -11.68 7.70 1.79
C SER A 92 -11.32 6.22 1.86
N PHE A 93 -10.25 5.85 2.56
CA PHE A 93 -9.76 4.47 2.54
C PHE A 93 -10.72 3.53 3.26
N ASN A 94 -11.23 2.53 2.54
CA ASN A 94 -12.10 1.51 3.12
C ASN A 94 -11.92 0.11 2.50
N LYS A 95 -10.71 -0.43 2.56
CA LYS A 95 -10.42 -1.80 2.08
C LYS A 95 -10.27 -2.78 3.23
N ASP A 96 -10.70 -4.02 2.98
CA ASP A 96 -10.48 -5.13 3.90
C ASP A 96 -9.00 -5.54 3.89
N LEU A 97 -8.39 -5.56 5.08
CA LEU A 97 -6.99 -5.91 5.30
C LEU A 97 -6.87 -7.18 6.17
N SER A 98 -7.94 -7.96 6.29
CA SER A 98 -8.00 -9.18 7.10
C SER A 98 -6.94 -10.23 6.73
N MET A 99 -6.41 -10.19 5.50
CA MET A 99 -5.36 -11.08 5.00
C MET A 99 -3.95 -10.69 5.41
N TRP A 100 -3.75 -9.49 5.95
CA TRP A 100 -2.43 -9.07 6.42
C TRP A 100 -1.99 -9.92 7.60
N ASN A 101 -0.70 -10.25 7.68
CA ASN A 101 -0.11 -10.83 8.87
C ASN A 101 0.69 -9.75 9.59
N THR A 102 0.13 -9.24 10.68
CA THR A 102 0.67 -8.13 11.48
C THR A 102 1.48 -8.61 12.69
N SER A 103 1.77 -9.91 12.82
CA SER A 103 2.42 -10.49 14.01
C SER A 103 3.80 -9.90 14.33
N SER A 104 4.48 -9.34 13.33
CA SER A 104 5.81 -8.70 13.46
C SER A 104 5.74 -7.21 13.81
N VAL A 105 4.54 -6.61 13.74
CA VAL A 105 4.35 -5.17 13.96
C VAL A 105 4.46 -4.86 15.44
N THR A 106 5.37 -3.94 15.77
CA THR A 106 5.61 -3.48 17.15
C THR A 106 4.97 -2.13 17.43
N THR A 107 4.66 -1.34 16.38
CA THR A 107 4.12 0.02 16.51
C THR A 107 2.99 0.26 15.49
N MET A 108 1.80 0.60 15.98
CA MET A 108 0.62 1.01 15.19
C MET A 108 0.06 2.38 15.64
N GLN A 109 0.90 3.23 16.24
CA GLN A 109 0.49 4.51 16.80
C GLN A 109 -0.31 5.33 15.78
N ALA A 110 -1.53 5.72 16.14
CA ALA A 110 -2.41 6.56 15.33
C ALA A 110 -2.60 6.10 13.87
N MET A 111 -2.42 4.80 13.59
CA MET A 111 -2.46 4.22 12.24
C MET A 111 -3.72 4.59 11.47
N LEU A 112 -4.89 4.56 12.12
CA LEU A 112 -6.21 4.85 11.55
C LEU A 112 -6.81 6.18 12.05
N TYR A 113 -6.05 7.01 12.76
CA TYR A 113 -6.62 8.26 13.28
C TYR A 113 -6.99 9.20 12.12
N LYS A 114 -8.22 9.72 12.12
CA LYS A 114 -8.82 10.49 11.00
C LYS A 114 -9.01 9.71 9.69
N ALA A 115 -8.88 8.38 9.66
CA ALA A 115 -9.34 7.53 8.55
C ALA A 115 -10.85 7.29 8.68
N SER A 116 -11.67 8.33 8.45
CA SER A 116 -13.08 8.34 8.86
C SER A 116 -13.99 7.32 8.17
N SER A 117 -13.64 6.88 6.96
CA SER A 117 -14.44 5.89 6.22
C SER A 117 -14.03 4.44 6.49
N PHE A 118 -12.96 4.20 7.27
CA PHE A 118 -12.46 2.85 7.48
C PHE A 118 -13.40 2.06 8.41
N ASP A 119 -14.07 1.05 7.85
CA ASP A 119 -14.87 0.04 8.55
C ASP A 119 -14.28 -1.39 8.42
N GLY A 120 -13.16 -1.50 7.71
CA GLY A 120 -12.45 -2.75 7.47
C GLY A 120 -11.84 -3.38 8.73
N ASN A 121 -11.43 -4.64 8.59
CA ASN A 121 -10.73 -5.36 9.65
C ASN A 121 -9.22 -5.32 9.41
N ILE A 122 -8.45 -5.05 10.47
CA ILE A 122 -7.01 -5.29 10.51
C ILE A 122 -6.83 -6.48 11.44
N SER A 123 -6.30 -7.59 10.92
CA SER A 123 -6.01 -8.77 11.73
C SER A 123 -5.10 -8.39 12.92
N SER A 124 -5.40 -8.98 14.07
CA SER A 124 -4.63 -8.87 15.31
C SER A 124 -3.70 -10.05 15.50
#